data_AF-O04536-F1
#
_entry.id   AF-O04536-F1
#
_cell.length_a   1.000
_cell.length_b   1.000
_cell.length_c   1.000
_cell.angle_alpha   90.00
_cell.angle_beta   90.00
_cell.angle_gamma   90.00
#
_symmetry.space_group_name_H-M   'P 1'
#
loop_
_entity.id
_entity.type
_entity.pdbx_description
1 polymer ?
#
loop_
_entity_poly.entity_id
_entity_poly.type
_entity_poly.pdbx_seq_one_letter_code
_entity_poly.pdbx_strand_id
1 'polypeptide(L)'
;MRLRFPMKSAVLAFAIFLVFIPLFSVGIRMIPGRLTAVSATVGNGFDLGSFVEAPEYRNGKECVSQSLNRENFVSSCDASLVHVAMTLDSEYLRGSIAAVHSMLRHASCPENVFFHLIAAEFDPASPRVLSQLVRSTFPSLNFKVYIFREDTVINLISSSIRQALENPLNYARNYLGDILDPCVDRVIYLDSDIIVVDDITKLWNTSLTGSRIIGAPEYCHANFTKYFTSGFWSDPALPGFFSGRKPCYFNTGVMVMDLVRWREGNYREKLETWMQIQKKKRIYDLGSLPPFLLVFAGNVEAIDHRWNQHGLGGDNVRGSCRSLHKGPVSLLHWSGKGKPWVRLDEKRPCPLDHLWEPYDLYEHKIERAKDQSLFGFSSLSELTEDSSFF
;
A
#
# COMPACT_ATOMS: atom_id res chain seq x y z
N MET A 1 -45.32 -6.79 41.99
CA MET A 1 -44.06 -6.39 42.66
C MET A 1 -43.24 -5.57 41.65
N ARG A 2 -43.41 -4.25 41.66
CA ARG A 2 -42.70 -3.28 40.80
C ARG A 2 -41.70 -2.54 41.69
N LEU A 3 -40.46 -2.35 41.24
CA LEU A 3 -39.55 -1.35 41.80
C LEU A 3 -38.76 -0.73 40.65
N ARG A 4 -39.15 0.50 40.30
CA ARG A 4 -38.31 1.50 39.64
C ARG A 4 -37.71 2.36 40.75
N PHE A 5 -36.43 2.69 40.68
CA PHE A 5 -35.82 3.79 41.44
C PHE A 5 -35.16 4.78 40.45
N PRO A 6 -35.32 6.11 40.64
CA PRO A 6 -34.83 7.15 39.73
C PRO A 6 -33.48 7.78 40.14
N MET A 7 -32.96 8.59 39.21
CA MET A 7 -31.81 9.52 39.21
C MET A 7 -31.40 10.14 40.56
N LYS A 8 -30.07 10.34 40.72
CA LYS A 8 -29.44 11.57 41.23
C LYS A 8 -27.94 11.63 40.88
N SER A 9 -27.49 12.83 40.51
CA SER A 9 -26.16 13.22 40.04
C SER A 9 -25.00 12.93 41.00
N ALA A 10 -23.83 12.56 40.44
CA ALA A 10 -22.51 12.75 41.03
C ALA A 10 -21.52 13.08 39.89
N VAL A 11 -21.12 14.35 39.76
CA VAL A 11 -19.76 14.85 40.08
C VAL A 11 -18.66 14.31 39.15
N LEU A 12 -18.36 15.13 38.14
CA LEU A 12 -17.02 15.57 37.69
C LEU A 12 -15.81 14.69 38.08
N ALA A 13 -15.24 13.96 37.12
CA ALA A 13 -13.84 13.53 37.15
C ALA A 13 -13.29 13.29 35.73
N PHE A 14 -12.02 13.68 35.54
CA PHE A 14 -11.13 13.42 34.40
C PHE A 14 -11.24 14.29 33.14
N ALA A 15 -10.78 15.54 33.30
CA ALA A 15 -9.83 16.14 32.35
C ALA A 15 -8.44 15.48 32.50
N ILE A 16 -7.57 15.68 31.49
CA ILE A 16 -6.16 15.24 31.38
C ILE A 16 -5.96 13.94 30.57
N PHE A 17 -6.01 14.06 29.25
CA PHE A 17 -5.12 13.34 28.32
C PHE A 17 -4.83 14.28 27.14
N LEU A 18 -4.13 15.37 27.45
CA LEU A 18 -3.59 16.37 26.51
C LEU A 18 -2.12 16.63 26.87
N VAL A 19 -1.30 15.58 27.00
CA VAL A 19 0.15 15.72 27.08
C VAL A 19 0.76 14.42 26.56
N PHE A 20 1.23 14.43 25.31
CA PHE A 20 2.41 13.74 24.78
C PHE A 20 2.38 13.88 23.25
N ILE A 21 2.37 15.13 22.79
CA ILE A 21 2.90 15.50 21.48
C ILE A 21 4.40 15.65 21.70
N PRO A 22 5.29 14.84 21.10
CA PRO A 22 6.65 15.28 20.94
C PRO A 22 6.59 16.43 19.93
N LEU A 23 6.78 17.66 20.40
CA LEU A 23 7.13 18.78 19.56
C LEU A 23 8.46 18.47 18.87
N PHE A 24 8.40 17.75 17.75
CA PHE A 24 9.31 17.97 16.64
C PHE A 24 8.51 18.65 15.53
N SER A 25 8.21 19.92 15.80
CA SER A 25 7.80 20.87 14.77
C SER A 25 9.04 21.21 13.92
N VAL A 26 9.42 20.32 13.00
CA VAL A 26 10.21 20.75 11.84
C VAL A 26 9.24 21.53 10.97
N GLY A 27 9.37 22.86 10.98
CA GLY A 27 8.50 23.75 10.23
C GLY A 27 8.54 23.45 8.74
N ILE A 28 7.51 22.77 8.23
CA ILE A 28 7.26 22.65 6.80
C ILE A 28 6.79 24.03 6.33
N ARG A 29 7.66 24.75 5.63
CA ARG A 29 7.22 25.90 4.81
C ARG A 29 6.47 25.34 3.61
N MET A 30 5.13 25.38 3.68
CA MET A 30 4.27 25.23 2.50
C MET A 30 4.49 26.44 1.58
N ILE A 31 5.24 26.28 0.49
CA ILE A 31 5.21 27.23 -0.62
C ILE A 31 3.98 26.87 -1.45
N PRO A 32 3.08 27.81 -1.80
CA PRO A 32 1.96 27.51 -2.68
C PRO A 32 2.50 27.05 -4.03
N GLY A 33 2.42 25.75 -4.31
CA GLY A 33 2.75 25.19 -5.61
C GLY A 33 1.82 25.76 -6.67
N ARG A 34 2.40 26.14 -7.82
CA ARG A 34 1.64 26.55 -9.00
C ARG A 34 0.83 25.33 -9.45
N LEU A 35 -0.51 25.42 -9.47
CA LEU A 35 -1.37 24.35 -9.97
C LEU A 35 -1.05 24.10 -11.45
N THR A 36 -0.22 23.10 -11.75
CA THR A 36 -0.04 22.58 -13.11
C THR A 36 -0.75 21.23 -13.18
N ALA A 37 -2.03 21.26 -13.56
CA ALA A 37 -2.77 20.05 -13.86
C ALA A 37 -2.17 19.38 -15.10
N VAL A 38 -1.76 18.12 -14.98
CA VAL A 38 -1.36 17.29 -16.11
C VAL A 38 -2.49 16.31 -16.39
N SER A 39 -3.29 16.63 -17.40
CA SER A 39 -4.28 15.69 -17.95
C SER A 39 -3.57 14.74 -18.90
N ALA A 40 -3.52 13.45 -18.55
CA ALA A 40 -3.06 12.41 -19.45
C ALA A 40 -4.27 11.80 -20.16
N THR A 41 -4.67 12.38 -21.29
CA THR A 41 -5.65 11.76 -22.19
C THR A 41 -4.97 10.61 -22.95
N VAL A 42 -5.37 9.37 -22.65
CA VAL A 42 -4.89 8.19 -23.39
C VAL A 42 -5.58 8.15 -24.76
N GLY A 43 -4.82 7.84 -25.82
CA GLY A 43 -5.29 7.76 -27.21
C GLY A 43 -6.44 6.77 -27.50
N ASN A 44 -6.96 6.09 -26.48
CA ASN A 44 -8.12 5.19 -26.54
C ASN A 44 -9.33 5.69 -25.71
N GLY A 45 -9.36 6.96 -25.28
CA GLY A 45 -10.48 7.51 -24.50
C GLY A 45 -10.52 7.08 -23.04
N PHE A 46 -9.42 6.53 -22.51
CA PHE A 46 -9.26 6.23 -21.09
C PHE A 46 -8.82 7.49 -20.35
N ASP A 47 -9.67 8.01 -19.48
CA ASP A 47 -9.37 9.15 -18.63
C ASP A 47 -8.79 8.66 -17.29
N LEU A 48 -7.48 8.84 -17.11
CA LEU A 48 -6.81 8.57 -15.83
C LEU A 48 -7.13 9.62 -14.76
N GLY A 49 -7.83 10.69 -15.17
CA GLY A 49 -7.95 11.95 -14.46
C GLY A 49 -6.61 12.65 -14.26
N SER A 50 -6.65 13.78 -13.57
CA SER A 50 -5.50 14.58 -13.21
C SER A 50 -5.18 14.49 -11.72
N PHE A 51 -3.90 14.61 -11.41
CA PHE A 51 -3.39 14.66 -10.06
C PHE A 51 -2.74 16.01 -9.82
N VAL A 52 -2.99 16.58 -8.65
CA VAL A 52 -2.30 17.79 -8.20
C VAL A 52 -0.89 17.43 -7.78
N GLU A 53 0.05 18.32 -8.13
CA GLU A 53 1.45 18.20 -7.71
C GLU A 53 1.54 18.09 -6.18
N ALA A 54 2.24 17.06 -5.70
CA ALA A 54 2.48 16.84 -4.29
C ALA A 54 3.37 17.96 -3.71
N PRO A 55 3.24 18.25 -2.41
CA PRO A 55 4.21 19.12 -1.73
C PRO A 55 5.64 18.61 -1.92
N GLU A 56 6.59 19.54 -1.93
CA GLU A 56 7.99 19.16 -1.95
C GLU A 56 8.44 18.68 -0.57
N TYR A 57 8.91 17.43 -0.50
CA TYR A 57 9.46 16.82 0.72
C TYR A 57 10.99 16.84 0.69
N ARG A 58 11.60 17.30 1.78
CA ARG A 58 13.06 17.44 1.93
C ARG A 58 13.55 16.65 3.13
N ASN A 59 14.79 16.19 3.06
CA ASN A 59 15.46 15.52 4.16
C ASN A 59 15.50 16.39 5.44
N GLY A 60 15.28 15.74 6.58
CA GLY A 60 15.58 16.27 7.91
C GLY A 60 17.08 16.54 8.10
N LYS A 61 17.43 17.27 9.17
CA LYS A 61 18.83 17.69 9.43
C LYS A 61 19.75 16.51 9.79
N GLU A 62 19.15 15.43 10.28
CA GLU A 62 19.78 14.20 10.71
C GLU A 62 20.09 13.24 9.55
N CYS A 63 19.50 13.48 8.37
CA CYS A 63 19.74 12.68 7.20
C CYS A 63 21.17 12.91 6.70
N VAL A 64 21.86 11.83 6.33
CA VAL A 64 23.17 11.94 5.69
C VAL A 64 22.98 12.76 4.42
N SER A 65 23.55 13.96 4.41
CA SER A 65 23.46 14.88 3.29
C SER A 65 24.21 14.26 2.12
N GLN A 66 23.49 13.56 1.24
CA GLN A 66 24.01 13.25 -0.06
C GLN A 66 24.12 14.58 -0.80
N SER A 67 25.30 15.20 -0.75
CA SER A 67 25.69 16.25 -1.69
C SER A 67 25.86 15.62 -3.07
N LEU A 68 24.81 15.01 -3.59
CA LEU A 68 24.68 14.72 -5.01
C LEU A 68 24.31 16.05 -5.63
N ASN A 69 25.17 16.55 -6.51
CA ASN A 69 24.80 17.60 -7.45
C ASN A 69 23.42 17.23 -8.00
N ARG A 70 22.39 18.00 -7.64
CA ARG A 70 20.98 17.76 -8.01
C ARG A 70 20.75 17.69 -9.53
N GLU A 71 21.79 17.92 -10.32
CA GLU A 71 21.80 17.78 -11.77
C GLU A 71 21.92 16.34 -12.25
N ASN A 72 22.35 15.39 -11.40
CA ASN A 72 22.48 13.98 -11.79
C ASN A 72 21.36 13.10 -11.21
N PHE A 73 20.74 12.29 -12.07
CA PHE A 73 19.76 11.27 -11.67
C PHE A 73 20.35 10.35 -10.60
N VAL A 74 19.63 10.16 -9.49
CA VAL A 74 19.99 9.19 -8.45
C VAL A 74 19.95 7.78 -9.05
N SER A 75 21.05 7.04 -8.88
CA SER A 75 21.14 5.67 -9.38
C SER A 75 20.29 4.73 -8.53
N SER A 76 19.55 3.83 -9.18
CA SER A 76 18.85 2.73 -8.50
C SER A 76 19.78 1.74 -7.80
N CYS A 77 21.09 1.84 -8.01
CA CYS A 77 22.12 1.00 -7.39
C CYS A 77 22.75 1.60 -6.13
N ASP A 78 22.30 2.75 -5.64
CA ASP A 78 22.84 3.35 -4.41
C ASP A 78 22.33 2.60 -3.18
N ALA A 79 23.20 1.76 -2.60
CA ALA A 79 22.90 0.93 -1.43
C ALA A 79 22.60 1.72 -0.14
N SER A 80 22.81 3.05 -0.13
CA SER A 80 22.46 3.89 1.02
C SER A 80 20.99 4.33 1.04
N LEU A 81 20.23 4.05 -0.03
CA LEU A 81 18.83 4.40 -0.17
C LEU A 81 17.91 3.35 0.49
N VAL A 82 16.70 3.79 0.85
CA VAL A 82 15.59 2.89 1.18
C VAL A 82 14.86 2.53 -0.10
N HIS A 83 14.99 1.27 -0.53
CA HIS A 83 14.36 0.78 -1.74
C HIS A 83 12.95 0.26 -1.46
N VAL A 84 11.95 0.83 -2.16
CA VAL A 84 10.54 0.43 -2.06
C VAL A 84 10.05 -0.01 -3.44
N ALA A 85 9.54 -1.24 -3.56
CA ALA A 85 8.91 -1.74 -4.77
C ALA A 85 7.38 -1.77 -4.60
N MET A 86 6.67 -1.38 -5.65
CA MET A 86 5.21 -1.50 -5.72
C MET A 86 4.73 -1.60 -7.17
N THR A 87 3.53 -2.12 -7.34
CA THR A 87 2.87 -2.17 -8.66
C THR A 87 2.30 -0.80 -9.04
N LEU A 88 2.29 -0.51 -10.33
CA LEU A 88 1.75 0.71 -10.92
C LEU A 88 0.90 0.36 -12.14
N ASP A 89 -0.41 0.55 -12.02
CA ASP A 89 -1.38 0.31 -13.07
C ASP A 89 -2.47 1.36 -13.04
N SER A 90 -3.22 1.44 -14.14
CA SER A 90 -4.31 2.41 -14.31
C SER A 90 -5.48 2.20 -13.35
N GLU A 91 -5.77 0.98 -12.89
CA GLU A 91 -6.89 0.65 -11.98
C GLU A 91 -6.60 1.10 -10.54
N TYR A 92 -5.36 0.91 -10.07
CA TYR A 92 -4.90 1.22 -8.72
C TYR A 92 -4.10 2.52 -8.64
N LEU A 93 -4.05 3.32 -9.71
CA LEU A 93 -3.21 4.51 -9.79
C LEU A 93 -3.41 5.47 -8.61
N ARG A 94 -4.68 5.78 -8.25
CA ARG A 94 -4.98 6.62 -7.08
C ARG A 94 -4.43 6.06 -5.78
N GLY A 95 -4.50 4.73 -5.62
CA GLY A 95 -3.88 4.03 -4.50
C GLY A 95 -2.37 4.22 -4.49
N SER A 96 -1.69 3.91 -5.60
CA SER A 96 -0.23 4.04 -5.70
C SER A 96 0.25 5.47 -5.41
N ILE A 97 -0.43 6.48 -5.95
CA ILE A 97 -0.12 7.89 -5.69
C ILE A 97 -0.30 8.22 -4.20
N ALA A 98 -1.42 7.82 -3.58
CA ALA A 98 -1.66 8.06 -2.15
C ALA A 98 -0.63 7.33 -1.26
N ALA A 99 -0.24 6.12 -1.63
CA ALA A 99 0.79 5.35 -0.93
C ALA A 99 2.16 6.05 -0.99
N VAL A 100 2.62 6.47 -2.18
CA VAL A 100 3.86 7.25 -2.35
C VAL A 100 3.80 8.55 -1.54
N HIS A 101 2.71 9.31 -1.68
CA HIS A 101 2.50 10.55 -0.94
C HIS A 101 2.56 10.33 0.58
N SER A 102 1.94 9.27 1.10
CA SER A 102 2.00 8.94 2.52
C SER A 102 3.41 8.61 3.01
N MET A 103 4.18 7.83 2.24
CA MET A 103 5.56 7.52 2.58
C MET A 103 6.46 8.75 2.62
N LEU A 104 6.37 9.63 1.60
CA LEU A 104 7.15 10.86 1.56
C LEU A 104 6.78 11.82 2.70
N ARG A 105 5.49 11.90 3.04
CA ARG A 105 5.00 12.77 4.12
C ARG A 105 5.47 12.37 5.51
N HIS A 106 5.71 11.07 5.74
CA HIS A 106 6.06 10.52 7.05
C HIS A 106 7.53 10.06 7.17
N ALA A 107 8.30 10.06 6.10
CA ALA A 107 9.72 9.77 6.14
C ALA A 107 10.52 10.94 6.74
N SER A 108 11.50 10.66 7.59
CA SER A 108 12.45 11.69 8.06
C SER A 108 13.40 12.11 6.93
N CYS A 109 13.74 11.17 6.03
CA CYS A 109 14.64 11.37 4.90
C CYS A 109 13.96 11.02 3.56
N PRO A 110 12.93 11.77 3.12
CA PRO A 110 12.16 11.47 1.91
C PRO A 110 13.00 11.47 0.63
N GLU A 111 14.08 12.26 0.55
CA GLU A 111 14.99 12.27 -0.61
C GLU A 111 15.85 10.99 -0.66
N ASN A 112 15.93 10.20 0.42
CA ASN A 112 16.66 8.94 0.48
C ASN A 112 15.79 7.70 0.17
N VAL A 113 14.52 7.90 -0.24
CA VAL A 113 13.62 6.81 -0.62
C VAL A 113 13.62 6.66 -2.14
N PHE A 114 13.93 5.45 -2.63
CA PHE A 114 13.91 5.13 -4.06
C PHE A 114 12.76 4.18 -4.38
N PHE A 115 11.90 4.58 -5.32
CA PHE A 115 10.73 3.80 -5.72
C PHE A 115 10.98 2.99 -6.99
N HIS A 116 10.81 1.68 -6.90
CA HIS A 116 10.78 0.76 -8.02
C HIS A 116 9.32 0.47 -8.39
N LEU A 117 8.81 1.16 -9.39
CA LEU A 117 7.42 1.05 -9.82
C LEU A 117 7.31 0.03 -10.94
N ILE A 118 6.44 -0.96 -10.80
CA ILE A 118 6.34 -2.08 -11.73
C ILE A 118 5.04 -1.95 -12.50
N ALA A 119 5.13 -1.66 -13.80
CA ALA A 119 3.99 -1.48 -14.68
C ALA A 119 3.87 -2.64 -15.66
N ALA A 120 2.65 -3.11 -15.90
CA ALA A 120 2.38 -4.14 -16.90
C ALA A 120 2.69 -3.61 -18.32
N GLU A 121 3.26 -4.47 -19.17
CA GLU A 121 3.58 -4.14 -20.56
C GLU A 121 2.35 -3.66 -21.34
N PHE A 122 1.19 -4.27 -21.10
CA PHE A 122 -0.07 -3.98 -21.80
C PHE A 122 -1.09 -3.23 -20.93
N ASP A 123 -0.65 -2.47 -19.92
CA ASP A 123 -1.55 -1.60 -19.17
C ASP A 123 -2.26 -0.61 -20.13
N PRO A 124 -3.58 -0.36 -19.97
CA PRO A 124 -4.33 0.55 -20.82
C PRO A 124 -3.74 1.96 -20.98
N ALA A 125 -3.04 2.48 -19.96
CA ALA A 125 -2.36 3.77 -20.02
C ALA A 125 -0.99 3.70 -20.70
N SER A 126 -0.38 2.53 -20.80
CA SER A 126 1.04 2.28 -21.08
C SER A 126 2.00 2.71 -19.95
N PRO A 127 3.11 1.98 -19.74
CA PRO A 127 4.15 2.35 -18.77
C PRO A 127 4.72 3.76 -18.95
N ARG A 128 4.75 4.27 -20.19
CA ARG A 128 5.26 5.62 -20.49
C ARG A 128 4.37 6.71 -19.90
N VAL A 129 3.05 6.60 -20.07
CA VAL A 129 2.09 7.58 -19.53
C VAL A 129 2.07 7.50 -18.01
N LEU A 130 2.07 6.29 -17.45
CA LEU A 130 2.15 6.10 -16.00
C LEU A 130 3.41 6.76 -15.41
N SER A 131 4.56 6.57 -16.06
CA SER A 131 5.83 7.22 -15.68
C SER A 131 5.76 8.75 -15.73
N GLN A 132 5.15 9.31 -16.77
CA GLN A 132 4.95 10.76 -16.91
C GLN A 132 4.03 11.32 -15.82
N LEU A 133 2.94 10.61 -15.49
CA LEU A 133 1.99 11.03 -14.46
C LEU A 133 2.61 10.99 -13.07
N VAL A 134 3.40 9.96 -12.75
CA VAL A 134 4.17 9.92 -11.49
C VAL A 134 5.16 11.07 -11.44
N ARG A 135 5.91 11.33 -12.53
CA ARG A 135 6.87 12.45 -12.62
C ARG A 135 6.19 13.81 -12.42
N SER A 136 5.01 14.03 -13.01
CA SER A 136 4.28 15.29 -12.85
C SER A 136 3.67 15.45 -11.46
N THR A 137 3.23 14.35 -10.85
CA THR A 137 2.67 14.38 -9.49
C THR A 137 3.76 14.58 -8.45
N PHE A 138 4.96 14.00 -8.66
CA PHE A 138 6.10 14.11 -7.75
C PHE A 138 7.40 14.50 -8.50
N PRO A 139 7.62 15.78 -8.82
CA PRO A 139 8.77 16.22 -9.61
C PRO A 139 10.14 15.86 -9.02
N SER A 140 10.24 15.81 -7.69
CA SER A 140 11.46 15.51 -6.94
C SER A 140 11.61 14.03 -6.53
N LEU A 141 10.76 13.13 -7.04
CA LEU A 141 10.76 11.72 -6.68
C LEU A 141 11.95 10.96 -7.31
N ASN A 142 12.68 10.21 -6.49
CA ASN A 142 13.62 9.22 -6.96
C ASN A 142 12.88 7.93 -7.30
N PHE A 143 12.67 7.65 -8.58
CA PHE A 143 11.98 6.44 -9.01
C PHE A 143 12.46 5.92 -10.36
N LYS A 144 12.17 4.64 -10.61
CA LYS A 144 12.29 3.99 -11.91
C LYS A 144 11.05 3.14 -12.16
N VAL A 145 10.48 3.26 -13.37
CA VAL A 145 9.41 2.38 -13.84
C VAL A 145 10.03 1.20 -14.58
N TYR A 146 9.73 -0.01 -14.14
CA TYR A 146 10.12 -1.26 -14.76
C TYR A 146 8.91 -1.85 -15.50
N ILE A 147 9.15 -2.36 -16.70
CA ILE A 147 8.12 -3.00 -17.50
C ILE A 147 8.07 -4.48 -17.12
N PHE A 148 6.94 -4.91 -16.57
CA PHE A 148 6.67 -6.31 -16.29
C PHE A 148 6.11 -6.99 -17.53
N ARG A 149 6.90 -7.93 -18.07
CA ARG A 149 6.53 -8.75 -19.23
C ARG A 149 5.59 -9.86 -18.78
N GLU A 150 4.31 -9.70 -19.06
CA GLU A 150 3.24 -10.56 -18.54
C GLU A 150 3.29 -11.99 -19.10
N ASP A 151 3.91 -12.18 -20.27
CA ASP A 151 4.16 -13.48 -20.90
C ASP A 151 4.96 -14.44 -20.01
N THR A 152 5.77 -13.90 -19.10
CA THR A 152 6.57 -14.67 -18.12
C THR A 152 5.72 -15.46 -17.12
N VAL A 153 4.48 -15.03 -16.86
CA VAL A 153 3.64 -15.60 -15.80
C VAL A 153 2.25 -16.03 -16.27
N ILE A 154 1.72 -15.44 -17.35
CA ILE A 154 0.32 -15.64 -17.77
C ILE A 154 -0.06 -17.12 -17.93
N ASN A 155 0.85 -17.95 -18.43
CA ASN A 155 0.64 -19.38 -18.62
C ASN A 155 0.67 -20.19 -17.33
N LEU A 156 1.12 -19.62 -16.22
CA LEU A 156 1.17 -20.24 -14.89
C LEU A 156 -0.03 -19.88 -14.03
N ILE A 157 -0.75 -18.80 -14.36
CA ILE A 157 -1.93 -18.36 -13.61
C ILE A 157 -3.08 -19.35 -13.81
N SER A 158 -3.77 -19.64 -12.71
CA SER A 158 -4.97 -20.47 -12.66
C SER A 158 -6.17 -19.62 -12.27
N SER A 159 -7.36 -20.04 -12.71
CA SER A 159 -8.58 -19.36 -12.33
C SER A 159 -8.74 -19.26 -10.82
N SER A 160 -9.18 -18.10 -10.33
CA SER A 160 -9.29 -17.75 -8.91
C SER A 160 -10.72 -17.39 -8.53
N ILE A 161 -11.02 -17.24 -7.23
CA ILE A 161 -12.35 -16.79 -6.75
C ILE A 161 -12.77 -15.40 -7.26
N ARG A 162 -11.83 -14.60 -7.79
CA ARG A 162 -12.07 -13.28 -8.38
C ARG A 162 -11.19 -13.15 -9.62
N GLN A 163 -11.76 -12.74 -10.75
CA GLN A 163 -11.01 -12.48 -11.97
C GLN A 163 -9.90 -11.43 -11.78
N ALA A 164 -10.13 -10.43 -10.92
CA ALA A 164 -9.12 -9.44 -10.56
C ALA A 164 -7.84 -10.06 -9.94
N LEU A 165 -7.93 -11.24 -9.32
CA LEU A 165 -6.76 -11.96 -8.78
C LEU A 165 -5.96 -12.70 -9.85
N GLU A 166 -6.50 -12.79 -11.07
CA GLU A 166 -5.86 -13.40 -12.23
C GLU A 166 -5.03 -12.40 -13.03
N ASN A 167 -5.08 -11.10 -12.69
CA ASN A 167 -4.22 -10.09 -13.31
C ASN A 167 -2.74 -10.46 -13.11
N PRO A 168 -1.94 -10.61 -14.19
CA PRO A 168 -0.52 -10.93 -14.11
C PRO A 168 0.28 -10.03 -13.17
N LEU A 169 -0.07 -8.75 -13.07
CA LEU A 169 0.61 -7.79 -12.22
C LEU A 169 0.56 -8.16 -10.72
N ASN A 170 -0.47 -8.90 -10.27
CA ASN A 170 -0.54 -9.42 -8.89
C ASN A 170 0.61 -10.39 -8.55
N TYR A 171 1.23 -10.97 -9.58
CA TYR A 171 2.34 -11.92 -9.46
C TYR A 171 3.70 -11.25 -9.67
N ALA A 172 3.76 -9.95 -10.01
CA ALA A 172 5.02 -9.24 -10.23
C ALA A 172 6.00 -9.36 -9.05
N ARG A 173 5.47 -9.45 -7.82
CA ARG A 173 6.25 -9.66 -6.60
C ARG A 173 7.06 -10.98 -6.59
N ASN A 174 6.67 -11.99 -7.38
CA ASN A 174 7.43 -13.23 -7.57
C ASN A 174 8.73 -13.00 -8.36
N TYR A 175 8.78 -11.92 -9.14
CA TYR A 175 9.81 -11.66 -10.13
C TYR A 175 10.72 -10.49 -9.75
N LEU A 176 10.58 -9.90 -8.54
CA LEU A 176 11.37 -8.71 -8.15
C LEU A 176 12.88 -8.93 -8.25
N GLY A 177 13.37 -10.13 -7.93
CA GLY A 177 14.77 -10.48 -8.08
C GLY A 177 15.29 -10.35 -9.52
N ASP A 178 14.42 -10.53 -10.51
CA ASP A 178 14.75 -10.46 -11.94
C ASP A 178 14.39 -9.12 -12.58
N ILE A 179 13.32 -8.48 -12.10
CA ILE A 179 12.84 -7.19 -12.62
C ILE A 179 13.78 -6.07 -12.19
N LEU A 180 14.17 -6.04 -10.92
CA LEU A 180 14.96 -4.95 -10.36
C LEU A 180 16.43 -5.07 -10.78
N ASP A 181 17.12 -3.93 -10.81
CA ASP A 181 18.52 -3.91 -11.22
C ASP A 181 19.36 -4.88 -10.35
N PRO A 182 20.31 -5.65 -10.92
CA PRO A 182 21.04 -6.69 -10.17
C PRO A 182 21.79 -6.18 -8.93
N CYS A 183 22.14 -4.90 -8.89
CA CYS A 183 22.76 -4.21 -7.77
C CYS A 183 21.81 -3.94 -6.58
N VAL A 184 20.49 -4.07 -6.78
CA VAL A 184 19.51 -3.91 -5.70
C VAL A 184 19.49 -5.20 -4.90
N ASP A 185 20.09 -5.14 -3.70
CA ASP A 185 20.26 -6.30 -2.82
C ASP A 185 19.08 -6.49 -1.87
N ARG A 186 18.29 -5.44 -1.66
CA ARG A 186 17.21 -5.41 -0.68
C ARG A 186 16.08 -4.51 -1.14
N VAL A 187 14.84 -4.90 -0.83
CA VAL A 187 13.67 -4.08 -1.12
C VAL A 187 12.56 -4.27 -0.09
N ILE A 188 11.78 -3.22 0.17
CA ILE A 188 10.46 -3.34 0.80
C ILE A 188 9.43 -3.44 -0.32
N TYR A 189 8.68 -4.53 -0.40
CA TYR A 189 7.52 -4.62 -1.27
C TYR A 189 6.25 -4.13 -0.54
N LEU A 190 5.49 -3.23 -1.18
CA LEU A 190 4.21 -2.71 -0.69
C LEU A 190 3.12 -2.83 -1.76
N ASP A 191 1.91 -3.23 -1.36
CA ASP A 191 0.72 -3.13 -2.21
C ASP A 191 0.31 -1.66 -2.44
N SER A 192 -0.37 -1.40 -3.56
CA SER A 192 -0.79 -0.04 -3.95
C SER A 192 -1.92 0.55 -3.10
N ASP A 193 -2.58 -0.23 -2.26
CA ASP A 193 -3.74 0.19 -1.46
C ASP A 193 -3.42 0.34 0.04
N ILE A 194 -2.23 0.89 0.30
CA ILE A 194 -1.70 1.13 1.64
C ILE A 194 -1.55 2.63 1.93
N ILE A 195 -1.48 2.97 3.22
CA ILE A 195 -1.03 4.27 3.72
C ILE A 195 -0.02 4.02 4.83
N VAL A 196 1.16 4.62 4.71
CA VAL A 196 2.19 4.61 5.74
C VAL A 196 2.02 5.87 6.60
N VAL A 197 1.98 5.69 7.92
CA VAL A 197 1.80 6.77 8.93
C VAL A 197 2.95 6.81 9.94
N ASP A 198 4.10 6.25 9.56
CA ASP A 198 5.32 6.18 10.34
C ASP A 198 6.54 6.25 9.40
N ASP A 199 7.73 6.38 9.94
CA ASP A 199 8.94 6.47 9.12
C ASP A 199 9.29 5.12 8.48
N ILE A 200 9.26 5.05 7.15
CA ILE A 200 9.54 3.83 6.37
C ILE A 200 10.93 3.24 6.64
N THR A 201 11.90 4.05 7.08
CA THR A 201 13.24 3.58 7.46
C THR A 201 13.19 2.58 8.62
N LYS A 202 12.18 2.66 9.50
CA LYS A 202 11.98 1.70 10.60
C LYS A 202 11.62 0.31 10.07
N LEU A 203 10.83 0.22 9.00
CA LEU A 203 10.56 -1.05 8.33
C LEU A 203 11.79 -1.55 7.58
N TRP A 204 12.50 -0.65 6.88
CA TRP A 204 13.76 -0.94 6.19
C TRP A 204 14.81 -1.58 7.11
N ASN A 205 14.92 -1.07 8.34
CA ASN A 205 15.89 -1.53 9.33
C ASN A 205 15.53 -2.86 10.02
N THR A 206 14.42 -3.51 9.66
CA THR A 206 14.09 -4.86 10.14
C THR A 206 15.24 -5.81 9.81
N SER A 207 15.83 -6.51 10.78
CA SER A 207 16.88 -7.51 10.48
C SER A 207 16.26 -8.81 9.99
N LEU A 208 16.74 -9.37 8.86
CA LEU A 208 16.36 -10.72 8.41
C LEU A 208 17.38 -11.73 8.94
N THR A 209 17.00 -12.50 9.96
CA THR A 209 17.94 -13.35 10.71
C THR A 209 18.04 -14.77 10.13
N GLY A 210 19.20 -15.40 10.33
CA GLY A 210 19.43 -16.79 9.91
C GLY A 210 19.23 -16.98 8.40
N SER A 211 18.42 -17.97 8.02
CA SER A 211 18.08 -18.31 6.62
C SER A 211 16.78 -17.68 6.13
N ARG A 212 16.25 -16.67 6.82
CA ARG A 212 15.03 -15.96 6.41
C ARG A 212 15.35 -15.00 5.27
N ILE A 213 14.55 -15.08 4.22
CA ILE A 213 14.74 -14.30 2.98
C ILE A 213 13.72 -13.17 2.89
N ILE A 214 12.57 -13.35 3.55
CA ILE A 214 11.54 -12.34 3.66
C ILE A 214 11.18 -12.11 5.12
N GLY A 215 10.77 -10.88 5.43
CA GLY A 215 10.12 -10.52 6.67
C GLY A 215 8.73 -9.96 6.39
N ALA A 216 7.75 -10.35 7.21
CA ALA A 216 6.37 -9.87 7.11
C ALA A 216 5.65 -10.03 8.45
N PRO A 217 4.57 -9.27 8.70
CA PRO A 217 3.71 -9.50 9.85
C PRO A 217 3.01 -10.87 9.79
N GLU A 218 3.25 -11.73 10.78
CA GLU A 218 2.68 -13.07 10.87
C GLU A 218 1.43 -13.14 11.77
N TYR A 219 0.34 -13.71 11.25
CA TYR A 219 -0.94 -13.87 11.93
C TYR A 219 -1.21 -15.34 12.26
N CYS A 220 -0.45 -15.88 13.21
CA CYS A 220 -0.53 -17.29 13.61
C CYS A 220 -1.89 -17.73 14.21
N HIS A 221 -2.79 -16.79 14.50
CA HIS A 221 -4.15 -17.09 14.96
C HIS A 221 -5.12 -17.42 13.82
N ALA A 222 -4.74 -17.12 12.57
CA ALA A 222 -5.55 -17.45 11.40
C ALA A 222 -5.55 -18.97 11.18
N ASN A 223 -6.70 -19.52 10.76
CA ASN A 223 -6.79 -20.92 10.38
C ASN A 223 -6.07 -21.13 9.04
N PHE A 224 -4.80 -21.58 9.11
CA PHE A 224 -3.93 -21.79 7.96
C PHE A 224 -4.49 -22.83 6.96
N THR A 225 -5.29 -23.79 7.43
CA THR A 225 -5.93 -24.81 6.58
C THR A 225 -6.84 -24.18 5.52
N LYS A 226 -7.43 -23.00 5.77
CA LYS A 226 -8.37 -22.33 4.86
C LYS A 226 -7.74 -21.76 3.59
N TYR A 227 -6.42 -21.70 3.49
CA TYR A 227 -5.72 -21.16 2.32
C TYR A 227 -5.48 -22.21 1.22
N PHE A 228 -5.83 -23.47 1.49
CA PHE A 228 -5.66 -24.60 0.58
C PHE A 228 -6.94 -25.45 0.53
N THR A 229 -7.14 -26.17 -0.58
CA THR A 229 -8.31 -27.02 -0.79
C THR A 229 -8.23 -28.30 0.06
N SER A 230 -9.35 -28.99 0.25
CA SER A 230 -9.36 -30.32 0.87
C SER A 230 -8.45 -31.31 0.13
N GLY A 231 -8.39 -31.20 -1.21
CA GLY A 231 -7.52 -32.01 -2.06
C GLY A 231 -6.03 -31.84 -1.76
N PHE A 232 -5.58 -30.63 -1.40
CA PHE A 232 -4.22 -30.39 -0.93
C PHE A 232 -3.93 -31.18 0.36
N TRP A 233 -4.83 -31.10 1.34
CA TRP A 233 -4.61 -31.71 2.65
C TRP A 233 -4.75 -33.24 2.65
N SER A 234 -5.50 -33.79 1.69
CA SER A 234 -5.67 -35.24 1.52
C SER A 234 -4.53 -35.91 0.74
N ASP A 235 -3.72 -35.15 0.00
CA ASP A 235 -2.59 -35.68 -0.75
C ASP A 235 -1.39 -35.88 0.19
N PRO A 236 -0.93 -37.11 0.49
CA PRO A 236 0.12 -37.33 1.48
C PRO A 236 1.46 -36.68 1.11
N ALA A 237 1.69 -36.34 -0.15
CA ALA A 237 2.93 -35.74 -0.60
C ALA A 237 2.97 -34.21 -0.39
N LEU A 238 1.82 -33.52 -0.29
CA LEU A 238 1.76 -32.05 -0.31
C LEU A 238 1.92 -31.40 1.07
N PRO A 239 1.20 -31.81 2.13
CA PRO A 239 1.39 -31.26 3.48
C PRO A 239 2.80 -31.53 4.03
N GLY A 240 3.46 -32.59 3.54
CA GLY A 240 4.84 -32.92 3.89
C GLY A 240 5.84 -31.80 3.63
N PHE A 241 5.56 -30.86 2.72
CA PHE A 241 6.41 -29.69 2.47
C PHE A 241 6.49 -28.71 3.65
N PHE A 242 5.54 -28.77 4.60
CA PHE A 242 5.61 -28.01 5.84
C PHE A 242 6.33 -28.74 6.97
N SER A 243 6.82 -29.97 6.75
CA SER A 243 7.51 -30.75 7.79
C SER A 243 8.68 -29.99 8.39
N GLY A 244 8.75 -29.94 9.73
CA GLY A 244 9.77 -29.19 10.46
C GLY A 244 9.51 -27.68 10.57
N ARG A 245 8.40 -27.18 10.02
CA ARG A 245 7.99 -25.77 10.09
C ARG A 245 6.74 -25.63 10.94
N LYS A 246 6.54 -24.43 11.49
CA LYS A 246 5.26 -24.02 12.11
C LYS A 246 4.64 -22.92 11.24
N PRO A 247 3.88 -23.29 10.19
CA PRO A 247 3.39 -22.31 9.23
C PRO A 247 2.38 -21.36 9.85
N CYS A 248 2.56 -20.06 9.61
CA CYS A 248 1.62 -19.00 9.96
C CYS A 248 1.20 -18.25 8.69
N TYR A 249 -0.02 -17.71 8.69
CA TYR A 249 -0.45 -16.79 7.65
C TYR A 249 0.34 -15.49 7.74
N PHE A 250 0.79 -14.98 6.60
CA PHE A 250 1.23 -13.60 6.46
C PHE A 250 0.62 -13.02 5.19
N ASN A 251 0.39 -11.71 5.17
CA ASN A 251 -0.08 -11.01 3.99
C ASN A 251 1.12 -10.60 3.11
N THR A 252 1.05 -10.85 1.80
CA THR A 252 2.14 -10.57 0.85
C THR A 252 2.21 -9.11 0.40
N GLY A 253 1.33 -8.25 0.90
CA GLY A 253 1.28 -6.82 0.54
C GLY A 253 2.20 -5.94 1.36
N VAL A 254 2.90 -6.50 2.35
CA VAL A 254 3.99 -5.83 3.07
C VAL A 254 5.08 -6.87 3.33
N MET A 255 6.22 -6.74 2.65
CA MET A 255 7.36 -7.64 2.82
C MET A 255 8.68 -6.87 2.78
N VAL A 256 9.62 -7.22 3.64
CA VAL A 256 11.04 -6.86 3.49
C VAL A 256 11.72 -8.05 2.84
N MET A 257 12.45 -7.86 1.75
CA MET A 257 13.02 -8.94 0.93
C MET A 257 14.52 -8.77 0.75
N ASP A 258 15.28 -9.84 1.03
CA ASP A 258 16.68 -9.97 0.65
C ASP A 258 16.75 -10.52 -0.78
N LEU A 259 17.07 -9.65 -1.73
CA LEU A 259 17.11 -10.00 -3.16
C LEU A 259 18.37 -10.76 -3.55
N VAL A 260 19.47 -10.64 -2.79
CA VAL A 260 20.68 -11.45 -3.01
C VAL A 260 20.34 -12.92 -2.77
N ARG A 261 19.85 -13.24 -1.57
CA ARG A 261 19.48 -14.61 -1.21
C ARG A 261 18.25 -15.09 -1.98
N TRP A 262 17.37 -14.18 -2.41
CA TRP A 262 16.26 -14.52 -3.30
C TRP A 262 16.77 -15.10 -4.63
N ARG A 263 17.72 -14.42 -5.26
CA ARG A 263 18.36 -14.85 -6.52
C ARG A 263 19.17 -16.12 -6.32
N GLU A 264 20.05 -16.16 -5.33
CA GLU A 264 20.87 -17.35 -5.02
C GLU A 264 20.02 -18.59 -4.71
N GLY A 265 18.87 -18.38 -4.07
CA GLY A 265 17.96 -19.45 -3.66
C GLY A 265 16.97 -19.89 -4.73
N ASN A 266 16.98 -19.31 -5.94
CA ASN A 266 16.03 -19.60 -7.03
C ASN A 266 14.57 -19.56 -6.54
N TYR A 267 14.22 -18.50 -5.80
CA TYR A 267 12.91 -18.41 -5.15
C TYR A 267 11.77 -18.15 -6.13
N ARG A 268 12.06 -17.51 -7.28
CA ARG A 268 11.11 -17.44 -8.40
C ARG A 268 10.69 -18.83 -8.83
N GLU A 269 11.63 -19.71 -9.14
CA GLU A 269 11.40 -21.05 -9.66
C GLU A 269 10.62 -21.92 -8.65
N LYS A 270 10.89 -21.75 -7.35
CA LYS A 270 10.13 -22.38 -6.28
C LYS A 270 8.66 -21.94 -6.28
N LEU A 271 8.38 -20.65 -6.47
CA LEU A 271 7.02 -20.13 -6.58
C LEU A 271 6.33 -20.64 -7.85
N GLU A 272 7.01 -20.58 -9.00
CA GLU A 272 6.48 -21.08 -10.28
C GLU A 272 6.16 -22.58 -10.22
N THR A 273 6.97 -23.38 -9.52
CA THR A 273 6.71 -24.81 -9.30
C THR A 273 5.35 -25.04 -8.64
N TRP A 274 5.01 -24.27 -7.60
CA TRP A 274 3.72 -24.37 -6.94
C TRP A 274 2.57 -23.89 -7.82
N MET A 275 2.78 -22.88 -8.65
CA MET A 275 1.79 -22.44 -9.65
C MET A 275 1.53 -23.52 -10.71
N GLN A 276 2.58 -24.24 -11.15
CA GLN A 276 2.43 -25.38 -12.06
C GLN A 276 1.67 -26.55 -11.41
N ILE A 277 1.95 -26.85 -10.13
CA ILE A 277 1.21 -27.86 -9.36
C ILE A 277 -0.27 -27.45 -9.25
N GLN A 278 -0.54 -26.17 -8.97
CA GLN A 278 -1.89 -25.62 -8.91
C GLN A 278 -2.66 -25.87 -10.21
N LYS A 279 -2.06 -25.61 -11.38
CA LYS A 279 -2.73 -25.86 -12.68
C LYS A 279 -3.15 -27.32 -12.86
N LYS A 280 -2.42 -28.27 -12.27
CA LYS A 280 -2.67 -29.71 -12.39
C LYS A 280 -3.64 -30.25 -11.34
N LYS A 281 -3.53 -29.78 -10.09
CA LYS A 281 -4.20 -30.38 -8.92
C LYS A 281 -5.26 -29.50 -8.24
N ARG A 282 -5.32 -28.19 -8.54
CA ARG A 282 -6.20 -27.21 -7.87
C ARG A 282 -6.13 -27.28 -6.33
N ILE A 283 -4.96 -26.98 -5.81
CA ILE A 283 -4.60 -27.05 -4.38
C ILE A 283 -5.00 -25.80 -3.58
N TYR A 284 -5.40 -24.70 -4.21
CA TYR A 284 -5.94 -23.51 -3.56
C TYR A 284 -6.89 -22.74 -4.49
N ASP A 285 -7.68 -21.81 -3.94
CA ASP A 285 -8.65 -20.99 -4.71
C ASP A 285 -8.31 -19.49 -4.77
N LEU A 286 -7.25 -19.08 -4.09
CA LEU A 286 -6.76 -17.69 -4.05
C LEU A 286 -5.73 -17.43 -5.17
N GLY A 287 -5.39 -16.15 -5.39
CA GLY A 287 -4.44 -15.71 -6.42
C GLY A 287 -2.96 -15.96 -6.06
N SER A 288 -2.15 -14.91 -6.00
CA SER A 288 -0.69 -15.02 -5.80
C SER A 288 -0.23 -15.37 -4.38
N LEU A 289 -1.12 -15.31 -3.38
CA LEU A 289 -0.78 -15.56 -1.97
C LEU A 289 -0.35 -17.01 -1.65
N PRO A 290 -1.09 -18.07 -2.05
CA PRO A 290 -0.77 -19.43 -1.60
C PRO A 290 0.63 -19.94 -2.01
N PRO A 291 1.18 -19.66 -3.21
CA PRO A 291 2.57 -19.96 -3.52
C PRO A 291 3.57 -19.38 -2.50
N PHE A 292 3.37 -18.14 -2.04
CA PHE A 292 4.20 -17.56 -0.97
C PHE A 292 4.06 -18.31 0.35
N LEU A 293 2.84 -18.69 0.74
CA LEU A 293 2.63 -19.47 1.95
C LEU A 293 3.32 -20.83 1.87
N LEU A 294 3.25 -21.51 0.71
CA LEU A 294 3.90 -22.81 0.49
C LEU A 294 5.43 -22.72 0.56
N VAL A 295 6.02 -21.64 0.05
CA VAL A 295 7.48 -21.45 0.04
C VAL A 295 8.00 -20.96 1.39
N PHE A 296 7.32 -20.00 2.02
CA PHE A 296 7.88 -19.23 3.14
C PHE A 296 7.20 -19.42 4.50
N ALA A 297 5.96 -19.90 4.59
CA ALA A 297 5.26 -19.96 5.88
C ALA A 297 6.04 -20.81 6.90
N GLY A 298 6.26 -20.25 8.10
CA GLY A 298 7.09 -20.85 9.14
C GLY A 298 8.60 -20.61 8.98
N ASN A 299 9.02 -19.87 7.95
CA ASN A 299 10.40 -19.40 7.72
C ASN A 299 10.40 -17.92 7.26
N VAL A 300 9.51 -17.12 7.83
CA VAL A 300 9.46 -15.65 7.67
C VAL A 300 10.12 -15.00 8.88
N GLU A 301 10.74 -13.84 8.70
CA GLU A 301 11.09 -12.97 9.83
C GLU A 301 9.84 -12.24 10.31
N ALA A 302 9.46 -12.47 11.57
CA ALA A 302 8.26 -11.88 12.12
C ALA A 302 8.45 -10.37 12.30
N ILE A 303 7.63 -9.59 11.60
CA ILE A 303 7.57 -8.13 11.74
C ILE A 303 6.39 -7.76 12.62
N ASP A 304 6.53 -6.69 13.42
CA ASP A 304 5.45 -6.15 14.26
C ASP A 304 4.18 -5.84 13.44
N HIS A 305 3.02 -6.22 13.97
CA HIS A 305 1.71 -6.07 13.31
C HIS A 305 1.34 -4.61 13.00
N ARG A 306 1.99 -3.63 13.64
CA ARG A 306 1.82 -2.21 13.29
C ARG A 306 2.12 -1.91 11.82
N TRP A 307 2.97 -2.72 11.19
CA TRP A 307 3.36 -2.57 9.79
C TRP A 307 2.35 -3.15 8.80
N ASN A 308 1.23 -3.71 9.26
CA ASN A 308 0.18 -4.12 8.33
C ASN A 308 -1.19 -4.24 9.01
N GLN A 309 -1.90 -3.12 9.21
CA GLN A 309 -3.32 -3.15 9.56
C GLN A 309 -4.16 -3.55 8.34
N HIS A 310 -4.09 -4.82 7.96
CA HIS A 310 -4.72 -5.35 6.76
C HIS A 310 -6.21 -5.67 6.94
N GLY A 311 -6.92 -5.76 5.82
CA GLY A 311 -8.33 -6.13 5.75
C GLY A 311 -9.28 -4.95 5.75
N LEU A 312 -8.80 -3.70 5.68
CA LEU A 312 -9.65 -2.50 5.73
C LEU A 312 -10.55 -2.38 4.48
N GLY A 313 -10.18 -3.06 3.40
CA GLY A 313 -11.01 -3.22 2.21
C GLY A 313 -12.12 -4.28 2.37
N GLY A 314 -12.22 -4.93 3.52
CA GLY A 314 -13.23 -5.91 3.82
C GLY A 314 -12.97 -7.28 3.21
N ASP A 315 -14.00 -8.13 3.24
CA ASP A 315 -13.95 -9.42 2.56
C ASP A 315 -13.90 -9.27 1.02
N ASN A 316 -13.52 -10.37 0.36
CA ASN A 316 -13.36 -10.43 -1.10
C ASN A 316 -14.68 -10.36 -1.89
N VAL A 317 -15.84 -10.38 -1.24
CA VAL A 317 -17.16 -10.47 -1.89
C VAL A 317 -17.91 -9.15 -1.79
N ARG A 318 -18.10 -8.66 -0.56
CA ARG A 318 -18.90 -7.49 -0.18
C ARG A 318 -18.06 -6.24 0.02
N GLY A 319 -16.77 -6.38 0.35
CA GLY A 319 -15.95 -5.24 0.76
C GLY A 319 -16.56 -4.54 1.98
N SER A 320 -16.85 -5.30 3.04
CA SER A 320 -17.41 -4.80 4.29
C SER A 320 -16.46 -3.84 5.03
N CYS A 321 -17.01 -2.84 5.73
CA CYS A 321 -16.21 -1.99 6.62
C CYS A 321 -15.64 -2.80 7.79
N ARG A 322 -14.41 -2.49 8.21
CA ARG A 322 -13.77 -3.10 9.38
C ARG A 322 -13.16 -2.02 10.26
N SER A 323 -13.02 -2.31 11.55
CA SER A 323 -12.23 -1.51 12.48
C SER A 323 -10.74 -1.89 12.39
N LEU A 324 -9.88 -1.04 12.94
CA LEU A 324 -8.47 -1.37 13.16
C LEU A 324 -8.35 -2.58 14.11
N HIS A 325 -7.28 -3.35 13.94
CA HIS A 325 -6.86 -4.31 14.95
C HIS A 325 -6.28 -3.56 16.15
N LYS A 326 -6.25 -4.20 17.32
CA LYS A 326 -5.65 -3.59 18.51
C LYS A 326 -4.14 -3.42 18.33
N GLY A 327 -3.60 -2.34 18.90
CA GLY A 327 -2.17 -2.09 18.95
C GLY A 327 -1.75 -0.81 18.21
N PRO A 328 -0.45 -0.52 18.17
CA PRO A 328 0.08 0.61 17.41
C PRO A 328 -0.13 0.41 15.90
N VAL A 329 -0.16 1.53 15.17
CA VAL A 329 -0.36 1.55 13.71
C VAL A 329 0.76 2.35 13.07
N SER A 330 1.44 1.73 12.11
CA SER A 330 2.45 2.36 11.25
C SER A 330 2.07 2.24 9.77
N LEU A 331 1.24 1.26 9.40
CA LEU A 331 0.73 1.08 8.04
C LEU A 331 -0.72 0.57 8.06
N LEU A 332 -1.57 1.24 7.29
CA LEU A 332 -2.97 0.91 7.01
C LEU A 332 -3.06 0.23 5.64
N HIS A 333 -3.83 -0.85 5.51
CA HIS A 333 -3.89 -1.60 4.26
C HIS A 333 -5.32 -2.02 3.90
N TRP A 334 -5.84 -1.43 2.81
CA TRP A 334 -7.17 -1.72 2.24
C TRP A 334 -7.23 -3.00 1.41
N SER A 335 -6.52 -4.04 1.89
CA SER A 335 -6.58 -5.39 1.33
C SER A 335 -8.04 -5.86 1.36
N GLY A 336 -8.54 -6.37 0.23
CA GLY A 336 -9.94 -6.77 0.07
C GLY A 336 -10.57 -6.20 -1.19
N LYS A 337 -11.90 -6.19 -1.25
CA LYS A 337 -12.64 -5.68 -2.42
C LYS A 337 -12.85 -4.16 -2.37
N GLY A 338 -13.19 -3.62 -1.21
CA GLY A 338 -13.53 -2.20 -1.08
C GLY A 338 -12.27 -1.34 -1.07
N LYS A 339 -12.18 -0.39 -2.00
CA LYS A 339 -11.09 0.57 -2.07
C LYS A 339 -11.57 1.94 -1.58
N PRO A 340 -10.73 2.68 -0.82
CA PRO A 340 -11.16 3.91 -0.18
C PRO A 340 -11.55 4.97 -1.20
N TRP A 341 -10.79 5.12 -2.31
CA TRP A 341 -11.13 6.06 -3.38
C TRP A 341 -12.48 5.77 -4.02
N VAL A 342 -12.79 4.49 -4.30
CA VAL A 342 -14.08 4.08 -4.87
C VAL A 342 -15.23 4.42 -3.91
N ARG A 343 -15.09 4.03 -2.63
CA ARG A 343 -16.14 4.28 -1.62
C ARG A 343 -16.36 5.77 -1.36
N LEU A 344 -15.30 6.58 -1.38
CA LEU A 344 -15.37 8.03 -1.23
C LEU A 344 -16.10 8.67 -2.42
N ASP A 345 -15.79 8.26 -3.65
CA ASP A 345 -16.45 8.77 -4.85
C ASP A 345 -17.94 8.37 -4.91
N GLU A 346 -18.27 7.13 -4.50
CA GLU A 346 -19.64 6.62 -4.35
C GLU A 346 -20.41 7.24 -3.17
N LYS A 347 -19.79 8.14 -2.39
CA LYS A 347 -20.36 8.75 -1.17
C LYS A 347 -20.83 7.71 -0.13
N ARG A 348 -20.13 6.58 -0.07
CA ARG A 348 -20.36 5.47 0.88
C ARG A 348 -19.07 5.09 1.61
N PRO A 349 -18.34 6.04 2.23
CA PRO A 349 -17.09 5.72 2.90
C PRO A 349 -17.33 4.84 4.14
N CYS A 350 -16.40 3.92 4.37
CA CYS A 350 -16.20 3.37 5.71
C CYS A 350 -15.50 4.43 6.58
N PRO A 351 -15.69 4.42 7.92
CA PRO A 351 -15.07 5.43 8.79
C PRO A 351 -13.55 5.58 8.62
N LEU A 352 -12.83 4.48 8.35
CA LEU A 352 -11.38 4.51 8.15
C LEU A 352 -10.97 5.08 6.79
N ASP A 353 -11.84 5.13 5.78
CA ASP A 353 -11.50 5.67 4.46
C ASP A 353 -11.13 7.17 4.54
N HIS A 354 -11.62 7.88 5.56
CA HIS A 354 -11.19 9.26 5.87
C HIS A 354 -9.75 9.37 6.39
N LEU A 355 -9.10 8.26 6.78
CA LEU A 355 -7.67 8.25 7.06
C LEU A 355 -6.83 8.15 5.77
N TRP A 356 -7.42 7.65 4.67
CA TRP A 356 -6.78 7.59 3.35
C TRP A 356 -6.92 8.92 2.61
N GLU A 357 -8.08 9.58 2.76
CA GLU A 357 -8.45 10.81 2.06
C GLU A 357 -7.41 11.94 2.06
N PRO A 358 -6.67 12.24 3.15
CA PRO A 358 -5.66 13.32 3.16
C PRO A 358 -4.45 13.08 2.25
N TYR A 359 -4.30 11.88 1.68
CA TYR A 359 -3.20 11.52 0.78
C TYR A 359 -3.65 11.46 -0.69
N ASP A 360 -4.95 11.61 -0.96
CA ASP A 360 -5.53 11.59 -2.29
C ASP A 360 -5.24 12.89 -3.04
N LEU A 361 -4.35 12.83 -4.03
CA LEU A 361 -3.98 13.97 -4.87
C LEU A 361 -4.87 14.12 -6.12
N TYR A 362 -5.95 13.35 -6.24
CA TYR A 362 -6.83 13.38 -7.41
C TYR A 362 -7.64 14.69 -7.50
N GLU A 363 -7.55 15.40 -8.63
CA GLU A 363 -8.01 16.80 -8.75
C GLU A 363 -9.52 16.99 -8.60
N HIS A 364 -10.35 16.03 -9.05
CA HIS A 364 -11.82 16.13 -8.96
C HIS A 364 -12.38 16.18 -7.52
N LYS A 365 -11.53 15.99 -6.49
CA LYS A 365 -11.88 16.29 -5.10
C LYS A 365 -11.67 17.76 -4.73
N ILE A 366 -10.66 18.40 -5.31
CA ILE A 366 -10.26 19.76 -4.95
C ILE A 366 -11.26 20.78 -5.49
N GLU A 367 -11.89 20.51 -6.64
CA GLU A 367 -12.98 21.33 -7.17
C GLU A 367 -14.26 21.22 -6.31
N ARG A 368 -14.64 20.01 -5.87
CA ARG A 368 -15.82 19.81 -5.01
C ARG A 368 -15.69 20.46 -3.63
N ALA A 369 -14.49 20.49 -3.06
CA ALA A 369 -14.23 21.20 -1.80
C ALA A 369 -14.34 22.73 -1.97
N LYS A 370 -13.91 23.26 -3.12
CA LYS A 370 -14.07 24.69 -3.45
C LYS A 370 -15.54 25.05 -3.67
N ASP A 371 -16.30 24.25 -4.42
CA ASP A 371 -17.73 24.48 -4.64
C ASP A 371 -18.52 24.43 -3.32
N GLN A 372 -18.27 23.45 -2.45
CA GLN A 372 -18.95 23.39 -1.14
C GLN A 372 -18.61 24.59 -0.24
N SER A 373 -17.38 25.12 -0.32
CA SER A 373 -17.02 26.34 0.39
C SER A 373 -17.67 27.60 -0.21
N LEU A 374 -17.80 27.69 -1.54
CA LEU A 374 -18.47 28.81 -2.21
C LEU A 374 -19.99 28.81 -1.97
N PHE A 375 -20.64 27.64 -1.99
CA PHE A 375 -22.07 27.52 -1.66
C PHE A 375 -22.35 27.74 -0.16
N GLY A 376 -21.39 27.41 0.72
CA GLY A 376 -21.49 27.70 2.16
C GLY A 376 -21.33 29.19 2.52
N PHE A 377 -20.56 29.95 1.73
CA PHE A 377 -20.43 31.40 1.89
C PHE A 377 -21.56 32.18 1.20
N SER A 378 -22.12 31.66 0.10
CA SER A 378 -23.27 32.25 -0.58
C SER A 378 -24.59 32.12 0.21
N SER A 379 -24.77 31.07 1.02
CA SER A 379 -25.99 30.91 1.83
C SER A 379 -25.94 31.63 3.19
N LEU A 380 -24.77 32.12 3.61
CA LEU A 380 -24.58 32.88 4.84
C LEU A 380 -24.56 34.41 4.61
N SER A 381 -24.43 34.87 3.36
CA SER A 381 -24.50 36.30 3.00
C SER A 381 -25.90 36.81 2.64
N GLU A 382 -26.91 35.94 2.54
CA GLU A 382 -28.31 36.31 2.25
C GLU A 382 -29.24 36.24 3.48
N LEU A 383 -28.69 36.04 4.69
CA LEU A 383 -29.47 35.91 5.93
C LEU A 383 -29.19 37.00 6.98
N THR A 384 -28.59 38.12 6.56
CA THR A 384 -28.30 39.27 7.43
C THR A 384 -28.82 40.58 6.84
N GLU A 385 -30.09 40.64 6.46
CA GLU A 385 -30.76 41.89 6.07
C GLU A 385 -32.29 41.68 6.11
N ASP A 386 -32.87 41.55 7.30
CA ASP A 386 -34.22 42.06 7.55
C ASP A 386 -34.51 42.20 9.04
N SER A 387 -34.12 43.36 9.55
CA SER A 387 -34.67 43.92 10.78
C SER A 387 -35.92 44.73 10.42
N SER A 388 -37.11 44.27 10.81
CA SER A 388 -38.18 45.13 11.35
C SER A 388 -39.52 44.38 11.48
N PHE A 389 -40.26 44.78 12.53
CA PHE A 389 -41.68 44.56 12.82
C PHE A 389 -42.11 43.34 13.67
N PHE A 390 -42.51 43.73 14.90
CA PHE A 390 -43.25 43.07 15.99
C PHE A 390 -42.51 42.19 17.00
#